data_AF-X1KDE4-F1
#
_entry.id   AF-X1KDE4-F1
#
_cell.length_a   1.000
_cell.length_b   1.000
_cell.length_c   1.000
_cell.angle_alpha   90.00
_cell.angle_beta   90.00
_cell.angle_gamma   90.00
#
_symmetry.space_group_name_H-M   'P 1'
#
loop_
_entity.id
_entity.type
_entity.pdbx_description
1 polymer ?
#
loop_
_entity_poly.entity_id
_entity_poly.type
_entity_poly.pdbx_seq_one_letter_code
_entity_poly.pdbx_strand_id
1 'polypeptide(L)'
;VVGGIVRNNFVSHANEVNMELVATTGLKVYNNTLWGTGGSSYSRCVNIYGTATSGLDITNNIIHGLVQDYGVTGYTLTNNVQGLASSIPWFVDVFGGNLHLTELATGALDAAVVLAGITDDIDGGPRPVGAFPDIGADEYGSPAGDADYDGLVDGLDYVIWSSNYNLPGTWSDANFSGDAMVDGLDYVIWSNNYGFGYPVSPGGAVPEPACGVLLVLGILALRRRRA
;
A
#
# COMPACT_ATOMS: atom_id res chain seq x y z
N VAL A 1 -26.15 2.53 -3.42
CA VAL A 1 -25.34 3.67 -3.93
C VAL A 1 -25.58 3.81 -5.42
N VAL A 2 -25.64 5.03 -5.97
CA VAL A 2 -25.76 5.30 -7.41
C VAL A 2 -24.48 6.00 -7.90
N GLY A 3 -23.80 5.41 -8.87
CA GLY A 3 -22.48 5.82 -9.34
C GLY A 3 -21.39 5.60 -8.29
N GLY A 4 -20.26 6.28 -8.50
CA GLY A 4 -19.12 6.27 -7.59
C GLY A 4 -18.05 5.23 -7.95
N ILE A 5 -16.92 5.34 -7.25
CA ILE A 5 -15.78 4.44 -7.37
C ILE A 5 -15.19 4.16 -5.99
N VAL A 6 -14.90 2.90 -5.73
CA VAL A 6 -14.08 2.42 -4.59
C VAL A 6 -12.82 1.84 -5.20
N ARG A 7 -11.68 2.50 -4.98
CA ARG A 7 -10.41 2.09 -5.60
C ARG A 7 -9.19 2.27 -4.71
N ASN A 8 -8.15 1.50 -4.99
CA ASN A 8 -6.83 1.59 -4.36
C ASN A 8 -6.90 1.51 -2.84
N ASN A 9 -7.79 0.66 -2.31
CA ASN A 9 -7.91 0.46 -0.87
C ASN A 9 -7.30 -0.88 -0.44
N PHE A 10 -6.56 -0.85 0.65
CA PHE A 10 -6.30 -2.02 1.47
C PHE A 10 -7.42 -2.19 2.49
N VAL A 11 -7.98 -3.40 2.55
CA VAL A 11 -8.92 -3.78 3.61
C VAL A 11 -8.44 -5.06 4.24
N SER A 12 -7.96 -4.96 5.47
CA SER A 12 -7.53 -6.09 6.29
C SER A 12 -8.37 -6.19 7.56
N HIS A 13 -8.25 -7.31 8.28
CA HIS A 13 -8.83 -7.48 9.63
C HIS A 13 -10.36 -7.36 9.74
N ALA A 14 -11.10 -7.62 8.66
CA ALA A 14 -12.55 -7.73 8.74
C ALA A 14 -12.95 -8.97 9.57
N ASN A 15 -13.91 -8.79 10.49
CA ASN A 15 -14.44 -9.88 11.32
C ASN A 15 -15.46 -10.75 10.55
N GLU A 16 -16.17 -10.19 9.56
CA GLU A 16 -17.19 -10.91 8.79
C GLU A 16 -17.13 -10.66 7.28
N VAL A 17 -17.03 -9.41 6.83
CA VAL A 17 -17.07 -9.05 5.41
C VAL A 17 -16.13 -7.87 5.18
N ASN A 18 -15.25 -7.94 4.19
CA ASN A 18 -14.34 -6.84 3.86
C ASN A 18 -15.08 -5.76 3.06
N MET A 19 -15.95 -6.17 2.13
CA MET A 19 -16.74 -5.25 1.33
C MET A 19 -18.14 -5.78 1.10
N GLU A 20 -19.15 -5.02 1.52
CA GLU A 20 -20.56 -5.34 1.31
C GLU A 20 -21.19 -4.39 0.30
N LEU A 21 -21.73 -4.96 -0.78
CA LEU A 21 -22.27 -4.25 -1.94
C LEU A 21 -23.77 -4.53 -2.03
N VAL A 22 -24.59 -3.57 -1.58
CA VAL A 22 -26.05 -3.74 -1.48
C VAL A 22 -26.79 -2.80 -2.44
N ALA A 23 -27.54 -3.37 -3.39
CA ALA A 23 -28.41 -2.64 -4.32
C ALA A 23 -27.71 -1.42 -4.96
N THR A 24 -26.56 -1.67 -5.61
CA THR A 24 -25.72 -0.61 -6.20
C THR A 24 -26.06 -0.37 -7.67
N THR A 25 -25.97 0.86 -8.16
CA THR A 25 -26.23 1.19 -9.57
C THR A 25 -25.03 1.90 -10.16
N GLY A 26 -24.33 1.29 -11.12
CA GLY A 26 -23.18 1.93 -11.78
C GLY A 26 -21.96 2.15 -10.88
N LEU A 27 -21.83 1.40 -9.78
CA LEU A 27 -20.69 1.50 -8.87
C LEU A 27 -19.48 0.77 -9.46
N LYS A 28 -18.30 1.38 -9.35
CA LYS A 28 -17.01 0.79 -9.75
C LYS A 28 -16.24 0.36 -8.51
N VAL A 29 -15.70 -0.85 -8.51
CA VAL A 29 -14.84 -1.40 -7.46
C VAL A 29 -13.56 -1.87 -8.13
N TYR A 30 -12.56 -0.99 -8.15
CA TYR A 30 -11.35 -1.18 -8.97
C TYR A 30 -10.09 -1.26 -8.12
N ASN A 31 -9.16 -2.15 -8.44
CA ASN A 31 -7.81 -2.08 -7.85
C ASN A 31 -7.84 -2.02 -6.32
N ASN A 32 -8.63 -2.86 -5.64
CA ASN A 32 -8.59 -2.98 -4.17
C ASN A 32 -7.88 -4.28 -3.78
N THR A 33 -7.21 -4.28 -2.64
CA THR A 33 -6.64 -5.49 -2.02
C THR A 33 -7.38 -5.80 -0.73
N LEU A 34 -8.13 -6.90 -0.73
CA LEU A 34 -8.99 -7.32 0.36
C LEU A 34 -8.45 -8.60 0.99
N TRP A 35 -8.14 -8.54 2.29
CA TRP A 35 -7.60 -9.66 3.06
C TRP A 35 -8.64 -10.29 3.98
N GLY A 36 -9.18 -11.45 3.57
CA GLY A 36 -10.01 -12.30 4.42
C GLY A 36 -9.14 -13.27 5.23
N THR A 37 -9.14 -13.13 6.55
CA THR A 37 -8.24 -13.88 7.46
C THR A 37 -8.66 -15.34 7.69
N GLY A 38 -9.90 -15.70 7.33
CA GLY A 38 -10.48 -17.03 7.53
C GLY A 38 -11.96 -16.97 7.89
N GLY A 39 -12.63 -18.12 7.98
CA GLY A 39 -14.04 -18.17 8.37
C GLY A 39 -14.95 -17.30 7.50
N SER A 40 -15.80 -16.50 8.12
CA SER A 40 -16.75 -15.61 7.43
C SER A 40 -16.06 -14.55 6.57
N SER A 41 -14.98 -13.91 7.05
CA SER A 41 -14.27 -12.88 6.27
C SER A 41 -13.56 -13.45 5.05
N TYR A 42 -13.27 -14.76 5.03
CA TYR A 42 -12.80 -15.43 3.83
C TYR A 42 -13.95 -15.83 2.91
N SER A 43 -14.99 -16.51 3.42
CA SER A 43 -16.09 -17.03 2.58
C SER A 43 -17.00 -15.94 2.02
N ARG A 44 -17.02 -14.75 2.65
CA ARG A 44 -17.80 -13.58 2.27
C ARG A 44 -16.93 -12.33 2.17
N CYS A 45 -15.68 -12.47 1.71
CA CYS A 45 -14.71 -11.36 1.64
C CYS A 45 -15.32 -10.16 0.88
N VAL A 46 -15.87 -10.42 -0.31
CA VAL A 46 -16.79 -9.50 -0.97
C VAL A 46 -18.17 -10.11 -0.96
N ASN A 47 -19.16 -9.32 -0.58
CA ASN A 47 -20.52 -9.79 -0.43
C ASN A 47 -21.48 -8.94 -1.25
N ILE A 48 -22.28 -9.56 -2.12
CA ILE A 48 -23.14 -8.86 -3.08
C ILE A 48 -24.61 -9.22 -2.81
N TYR A 49 -25.42 -8.20 -2.49
CA TYR A 49 -26.84 -8.33 -2.19
C TYR A 49 -27.71 -7.34 -2.97
N GLY A 50 -29.01 -7.66 -3.02
CA GLY A 50 -30.04 -6.78 -3.56
C GLY A 50 -30.16 -6.91 -5.07
N THR A 51 -31.25 -7.51 -5.53
CA THR A 51 -31.54 -7.77 -6.94
C THR A 51 -31.73 -6.51 -7.78
N ALA A 52 -31.85 -5.34 -7.15
CA ALA A 52 -31.85 -4.04 -7.82
C ALA A 52 -30.46 -3.58 -8.29
N THR A 53 -29.39 -4.30 -7.94
CA THR A 53 -28.03 -3.99 -8.39
C THR A 53 -27.94 -4.05 -9.91
N SER A 54 -27.33 -3.02 -10.52
CA SER A 54 -27.17 -2.91 -11.97
C SER A 54 -25.91 -2.13 -12.35
N GLY A 55 -25.13 -2.62 -13.31
CA GLY A 55 -23.90 -1.97 -13.74
C GLY A 55 -22.82 -1.88 -12.66
N LEU A 56 -22.82 -2.79 -11.68
CA LEU A 56 -21.72 -2.92 -10.72
C LEU A 56 -20.51 -3.54 -11.43
N ASP A 57 -19.42 -2.81 -11.51
CA ASP A 57 -18.20 -3.30 -12.17
C ASP A 57 -17.08 -3.51 -11.15
N ILE A 58 -16.69 -4.76 -10.96
CA ILE A 58 -15.64 -5.18 -10.04
C ILE A 58 -14.47 -5.65 -10.88
N THR A 59 -13.38 -4.87 -10.92
CA THR A 59 -12.26 -5.12 -11.84
C THR A 59 -10.88 -4.93 -11.17
N ASN A 60 -9.90 -5.76 -11.53
CA ASN A 60 -8.51 -5.67 -11.03
C ASN A 60 -8.34 -5.72 -9.50
N ASN A 61 -9.25 -6.35 -8.75
CA ASN A 61 -9.08 -6.49 -7.30
C ASN A 61 -8.32 -7.77 -6.97
N ILE A 62 -7.50 -7.72 -5.92
CA ILE A 62 -7.06 -8.92 -5.21
C ILE A 62 -8.03 -9.18 -4.06
N ILE A 63 -8.66 -10.34 -4.10
CA ILE A 63 -9.63 -10.78 -3.10
C ILE A 63 -9.07 -12.07 -2.47
N HIS A 64 -8.35 -11.92 -1.36
CA HIS A 64 -7.90 -13.06 -0.56
C HIS A 64 -9.09 -13.62 0.22
N GLY A 65 -9.93 -14.36 -0.48
CA GLY A 65 -11.23 -14.83 -0.04
C GLY A 65 -12.13 -15.09 -1.24
N LEU A 66 -13.42 -15.15 -0.98
CA LEU A 66 -14.45 -15.41 -1.98
C LEU A 66 -15.34 -14.19 -2.18
N VAL A 67 -15.89 -14.09 -3.39
CA VAL A 67 -17.04 -13.24 -3.69
C VAL A 67 -18.29 -14.08 -3.44
N GLN A 68 -19.09 -13.69 -2.46
CA GLN A 68 -20.38 -14.30 -2.17
C GLN A 68 -21.50 -13.48 -2.81
N ASP A 69 -22.31 -14.13 -3.64
CA ASP A 69 -23.46 -13.56 -4.33
C ASP A 69 -24.77 -14.19 -3.78
N TYR A 70 -25.81 -13.37 -3.64
CA TYR A 70 -27.16 -13.74 -3.19
C TYR A 70 -28.25 -13.50 -4.25
N GLY A 71 -27.98 -13.93 -5.48
CA GLY A 71 -28.94 -13.92 -6.58
C GLY A 71 -28.97 -12.60 -7.36
N VAL A 72 -27.84 -11.89 -7.38
CA VAL A 72 -27.66 -10.65 -8.14
C VAL A 72 -27.17 -10.96 -9.55
N THR A 73 -27.68 -10.26 -10.56
CA THR A 73 -27.28 -10.46 -11.97
C THR A 73 -26.67 -9.23 -12.63
N GLY A 74 -26.81 -8.06 -12.00
CA GLY A 74 -26.37 -6.78 -12.56
C GLY A 74 -24.94 -6.38 -12.22
N TYR A 75 -24.01 -7.34 -12.16
CA TYR A 75 -22.59 -7.06 -11.92
C TYR A 75 -21.66 -7.83 -12.87
N THR A 76 -20.43 -7.31 -13.00
CA THR A 76 -19.34 -7.95 -13.73
C THR A 76 -18.13 -8.15 -12.83
N LEU A 77 -17.46 -9.29 -12.99
CA LEU A 77 -16.15 -9.59 -12.41
C LEU A 77 -15.14 -9.71 -13.54
N THR A 78 -14.25 -8.74 -13.68
CA THR A 78 -13.22 -8.75 -14.73
C THR A 78 -11.83 -8.71 -14.11
N ASN A 79 -10.94 -9.63 -14.51
CA ASN A 79 -9.53 -9.59 -14.13
C ASN A 79 -9.25 -9.44 -12.62
N ASN A 80 -10.11 -10.01 -11.77
CA ASN A 80 -9.90 -10.08 -10.33
C ASN A 80 -9.18 -11.37 -9.99
N VAL A 81 -8.28 -11.31 -9.02
CA VAL A 81 -7.64 -12.49 -8.45
C VAL A 81 -8.41 -12.88 -7.18
N GLN A 82 -8.80 -14.15 -7.06
CA GLN A 82 -9.69 -14.64 -5.99
C GLN A 82 -9.19 -15.95 -5.38
N GLY A 83 -9.58 -16.23 -4.12
CA GLY A 83 -9.43 -17.54 -3.50
C GLY A 83 -7.99 -17.96 -3.14
N LEU A 84 -7.09 -16.99 -2.98
CA LEU A 84 -5.65 -17.23 -2.84
C LEU A 84 -5.17 -17.61 -1.43
N ALA A 85 -5.70 -18.66 -0.80
CA ALA A 85 -5.34 -19.03 0.59
C ALA A 85 -3.82 -19.23 0.86
N SER A 86 -2.98 -19.42 -0.16
CA SER A 86 -1.51 -19.58 -0.06
C SER A 86 -0.70 -18.33 -0.46
N SER A 87 -1.34 -17.19 -0.72
CA SER A 87 -0.67 -15.97 -1.20
C SER A 87 -0.13 -15.06 -0.09
N ILE A 88 0.01 -15.55 1.15
CA ILE A 88 0.65 -14.77 2.23
C ILE A 88 1.97 -14.11 1.77
N PRO A 89 2.88 -14.79 1.05
CA PRO A 89 4.13 -14.19 0.62
C PRO A 89 3.99 -13.07 -0.42
N TRP A 90 2.81 -12.88 -1.02
CA TRP A 90 2.56 -11.78 -1.95
C TRP A 90 2.53 -10.43 -1.25
N PHE A 91 2.40 -10.42 0.08
CA PHE A 91 2.24 -9.20 0.86
C PHE A 91 3.33 -9.05 1.91
N VAL A 92 3.73 -7.82 2.19
CA VAL A 92 4.78 -7.50 3.16
C VAL A 92 4.42 -7.95 4.58
N ASP A 93 3.24 -7.59 5.09
CA ASP A 93 2.76 -8.04 6.41
C ASP A 93 1.23 -8.03 6.50
N VAL A 94 0.63 -9.19 6.18
CA VAL A 94 -0.82 -9.38 6.22
C VAL A 94 -1.43 -9.24 7.62
N PHE A 95 -0.66 -9.49 8.68
CA PHE A 95 -1.14 -9.40 10.07
C PHE A 95 -0.99 -7.99 10.65
N GLY A 96 -0.05 -7.21 10.14
CA GLY A 96 0.04 -5.77 10.38
C GLY A 96 -0.90 -4.94 9.47
N GLY A 97 -1.51 -5.57 8.48
CA GLY A 97 -2.37 -4.90 7.50
C GLY A 97 -1.61 -4.19 6.38
N ASN A 98 -0.30 -4.42 6.29
CA ASN A 98 0.54 -3.96 5.20
C ASN A 98 0.40 -4.94 4.02
N LEU A 99 -0.47 -4.57 3.08
CA LEU A 99 -0.80 -5.38 1.90
C LEU A 99 -0.07 -4.90 0.63
N HIS A 100 1.06 -4.20 0.77
CA HIS A 100 1.95 -3.92 -0.36
C HIS A 100 2.47 -5.22 -0.95
N LEU A 101 2.56 -5.25 -2.27
CA LEU A 101 3.01 -6.39 -3.04
C LEU A 101 4.50 -6.64 -2.80
N THR A 102 4.89 -7.90 -2.92
CA THR A 102 6.29 -8.32 -3.01
C THR A 102 6.57 -8.82 -4.42
N GLU A 103 7.85 -9.00 -4.76
CA GLU A 103 8.27 -9.66 -6.00
C GLU A 103 7.65 -11.07 -6.20
N LEU A 104 7.18 -11.72 -5.12
CA LEU A 104 6.56 -13.04 -5.18
C LEU A 104 5.12 -13.01 -5.70
N ALA A 105 4.51 -11.81 -5.81
CA ALA A 105 3.16 -11.60 -6.30
C ALA A 105 3.01 -11.77 -7.82
N THR A 106 3.74 -12.71 -8.43
CA THR A 106 3.84 -12.95 -9.88
C THR A 106 2.52 -13.12 -10.65
N GLY A 107 1.40 -13.40 -9.97
CA GLY A 107 0.08 -13.44 -10.60
C GLY A 107 -0.70 -12.12 -10.57
N ALA A 108 -0.19 -11.12 -9.86
CA ALA A 108 -0.72 -9.76 -9.79
C ALA A 108 0.15 -8.76 -10.54
N LEU A 109 1.48 -8.95 -10.55
CA LEU A 109 2.43 -8.08 -11.21
C LEU A 109 2.20 -8.03 -12.73
N ASP A 110 2.16 -6.82 -13.31
CA ASP A 110 1.94 -6.52 -14.73
C ASP A 110 0.70 -7.23 -15.35
N ALA A 111 -0.31 -7.52 -14.52
CA ALA A 111 -1.43 -8.38 -14.92
C ALA A 111 -2.78 -7.66 -14.97
N ALA A 112 -2.88 -6.40 -14.54
CA ALA A 112 -4.13 -5.64 -14.57
C ALA A 112 -4.48 -5.10 -15.95
N VAL A 113 -5.79 -4.98 -16.22
CA VAL A 113 -6.27 -4.24 -17.39
C VAL A 113 -6.18 -2.74 -17.12
N VAL A 114 -5.81 -1.95 -18.12
CA VAL A 114 -5.75 -0.48 -17.96
C VAL A 114 -7.16 0.08 -17.84
N LEU A 115 -7.42 0.82 -16.76
CA LEU A 115 -8.70 1.46 -16.49
C LEU A 115 -8.58 2.97 -16.63
N ALA A 116 -9.46 3.57 -17.44
CA ALA A 116 -9.41 5.01 -17.70
C ALA A 116 -9.62 5.83 -16.43
N GLY A 117 -8.71 6.77 -16.17
CA GLY A 117 -8.74 7.67 -15.02
C GLY A 117 -8.22 7.05 -13.71
N ILE A 118 -7.69 5.83 -13.75
CA ILE A 118 -6.96 5.21 -12.64
C ILE A 118 -5.48 5.25 -13.02
N THR A 119 -4.78 6.28 -12.54
CA THR A 119 -3.39 6.59 -12.95
C THR A 119 -2.42 6.56 -11.78
N ASP A 120 -2.95 6.32 -10.59
CA ASP A 120 -2.27 6.28 -9.31
C ASP A 120 -2.62 4.98 -8.57
N ASP A 121 -1.81 4.61 -7.58
CA ASP A 121 -2.02 3.46 -6.71
C ASP A 121 -2.45 3.90 -5.29
N ILE A 122 -2.19 3.10 -4.26
CA ILE A 122 -2.53 3.43 -2.86
C ILE A 122 -1.57 4.44 -2.23
N ASP A 123 -0.34 4.50 -2.72
CA ASP A 123 0.71 5.39 -2.24
C ASP A 123 0.72 6.73 -2.99
N GLY A 124 -0.09 6.85 -4.03
CA GLY A 124 -0.15 8.01 -4.93
C GLY A 124 0.87 7.95 -6.06
N GLY A 125 1.63 6.86 -6.13
CA GLY A 125 2.61 6.58 -7.17
C GLY A 125 1.96 6.31 -8.52
N PRO A 126 2.69 6.48 -9.65
CA PRO A 126 2.14 6.25 -10.98
C PRO A 126 1.74 4.80 -11.20
N ARG A 127 0.68 4.62 -11.98
CA ARG A 127 0.19 3.33 -12.46
C ARG A 127 0.05 3.36 -13.98
N PRO A 128 0.83 2.57 -14.75
CA PRO A 128 1.77 1.55 -14.30
C PRO A 128 3.20 2.04 -14.03
N VAL A 129 3.95 1.27 -13.23
CA VAL A 129 5.42 1.34 -13.15
C VAL A 129 6.04 0.38 -14.18
N GLY A 130 5.49 -0.83 -14.26
CA GLY A 130 5.92 -1.87 -15.20
C GLY A 130 5.36 -1.71 -16.60
N ALA A 131 5.26 -2.83 -17.31
CA ALA A 131 4.66 -2.87 -18.65
C ALA A 131 3.13 -2.66 -18.61
N PHE A 132 2.48 -3.12 -17.54
CA PHE A 132 1.05 -3.00 -17.31
C PHE A 132 0.77 -2.73 -15.83
N PRO A 133 -0.42 -2.21 -15.47
CA PRO A 133 -0.75 -2.04 -14.06
C PRO A 133 -0.72 -3.38 -13.31
N ASP A 134 -0.51 -3.32 -12.01
CA ASP A 134 -0.65 -4.48 -11.12
C ASP A 134 -2.11 -4.69 -10.69
N ILE A 135 -2.51 -5.95 -10.48
CA ILE A 135 -3.80 -6.25 -9.87
C ILE A 135 -3.73 -5.92 -8.38
N GLY A 136 -4.79 -5.32 -7.82
CA GLY A 136 -4.82 -4.86 -6.43
C GLY A 136 -4.62 -3.36 -6.32
N ALA A 137 -4.49 -2.89 -5.08
CA ALA A 137 -4.37 -1.47 -4.76
C ALA A 137 -2.97 -0.91 -4.92
N ASP A 138 -1.96 -1.75 -4.73
CA ASP A 138 -0.56 -1.38 -4.82
C ASP A 138 -0.02 -1.53 -6.24
N GLU A 139 0.96 -0.72 -6.60
CA GLU A 139 1.80 -0.88 -7.79
C GLU A 139 3.24 -1.15 -7.34
N TYR A 140 3.71 -2.37 -7.55
CA TYR A 140 5.00 -2.81 -7.05
C TYR A 140 6.14 -1.98 -7.64
N GLY A 141 7.02 -1.49 -6.77
CA GLY A 141 8.17 -0.66 -7.16
C GLY A 141 7.85 0.83 -7.29
N SER A 142 6.75 1.32 -6.70
CA SER A 142 6.50 2.76 -6.52
C SER A 142 6.05 3.14 -5.10
N PRO A 143 6.76 2.70 -4.05
CA PRO A 143 6.42 3.13 -2.70
C PRO A 143 6.54 4.65 -2.53
N ALA A 144 5.72 5.23 -1.66
CA ALA A 144 5.73 6.67 -1.42
C ALA A 144 7.13 7.19 -1.02
N GLY A 145 7.69 8.09 -1.83
CA GLY A 145 9.02 8.67 -1.58
C GLY A 145 10.16 8.07 -2.42
N ASP A 146 9.89 7.06 -3.25
CA ASP A 146 10.86 6.43 -4.16
C ASP A 146 10.78 7.11 -5.53
N ALA A 147 11.72 8.02 -5.82
CA ALA A 147 11.75 8.79 -7.06
C ALA A 147 12.48 8.06 -8.20
N ASP A 148 13.38 7.11 -7.91
CA ASP A 148 14.11 6.37 -8.94
C ASP A 148 13.53 4.98 -9.27
N TYR A 149 12.45 4.59 -8.57
CA TYR A 149 11.69 3.34 -8.72
C TYR A 149 12.55 2.10 -8.47
N ASP A 150 13.48 2.18 -7.52
CA ASP A 150 14.29 1.03 -7.14
C ASP A 150 13.66 0.17 -6.03
N GLY A 151 12.49 0.60 -5.53
CA GLY A 151 11.72 -0.05 -4.47
C GLY A 151 12.21 0.30 -3.06
N LEU A 152 13.20 1.19 -2.94
CA LEU A 152 13.74 1.70 -1.68
C LEU A 152 13.40 3.18 -1.55
N VAL A 153 13.23 3.65 -0.32
CA VAL A 153 13.10 5.09 -0.05
C VAL A 153 14.31 5.53 0.75
N ASP A 154 15.29 6.14 0.10
CA ASP A 154 16.60 6.40 0.69
C ASP A 154 17.28 7.72 0.27
N GLY A 155 18.60 7.77 0.43
CA GLY A 155 19.39 8.96 0.15
C GLY A 155 19.47 9.30 -1.34
N LEU A 156 19.26 8.34 -2.25
CA LEU A 156 19.24 8.57 -3.69
C LEU A 156 18.00 9.38 -4.10
N ASP A 157 16.84 9.07 -3.52
CA ASP A 157 15.60 9.85 -3.72
C ASP A 157 15.75 11.29 -3.22
N TYR A 158 16.41 11.46 -2.08
CA TYR A 158 16.71 12.79 -1.55
C TYR A 158 17.59 13.61 -2.49
N VAL A 159 18.54 12.98 -3.18
CA VAL A 159 19.37 13.67 -4.19
C VAL A 159 18.49 14.14 -5.36
N ILE A 160 17.49 13.35 -5.76
CA ILE A 160 16.53 13.75 -6.81
C ILE A 160 15.66 14.91 -6.32
N TRP A 161 15.06 14.81 -5.13
CA TRP A 161 14.25 15.87 -4.53
C TRP A 161 15.03 17.18 -4.40
N SER A 162 16.23 17.13 -3.82
CA SER A 162 17.06 18.33 -3.60
C SER A 162 17.51 18.99 -4.90
N SER A 163 17.66 18.21 -5.99
CA SER A 163 17.98 18.73 -7.32
C SER A 163 16.79 19.40 -8.01
N ASN A 164 15.57 19.00 -7.66
CA ASN A 164 14.33 19.50 -8.26
C ASN A 164 13.55 20.46 -7.36
N TYR A 165 14.05 20.82 -6.18
CA TYR A 165 13.36 21.67 -5.23
C TYR A 165 12.88 23.01 -5.84
N ASN A 166 11.59 23.30 -5.62
CA ASN A 166 10.85 24.46 -6.13
C ASN A 166 10.76 24.52 -7.66
N LEU A 167 10.84 23.37 -8.34
CA LEU A 167 10.54 23.20 -9.76
C LEU A 167 9.25 22.39 -9.94
N PRO A 168 8.56 22.54 -11.08
CA PRO A 168 7.51 21.62 -11.45
C PRO A 168 8.13 20.25 -11.79
N GLY A 169 7.42 19.19 -11.46
CA GLY A 169 7.93 17.83 -11.67
C GLY A 169 6.85 16.76 -11.61
N THR A 170 7.21 15.56 -12.03
CA THR A 170 6.42 14.34 -11.83
C THR A 170 6.99 13.56 -10.65
N TRP A 171 6.44 12.37 -10.38
CA TRP A 171 6.94 11.46 -9.35
C TRP A 171 8.46 11.20 -9.46
N SER A 172 8.98 11.02 -10.68
CA SER A 172 10.43 10.82 -10.93
C SER A 172 11.30 12.05 -10.68
N ASP A 173 10.68 13.22 -10.54
CA ASP A 173 11.36 14.46 -10.12
C ASP A 173 11.22 14.68 -8.60
N ALA A 174 10.67 13.69 -7.88
CA ALA A 174 10.31 13.71 -6.46
C ALA A 174 9.12 14.61 -6.08
N ASN A 175 8.12 14.74 -6.98
CA ASN A 175 6.80 15.27 -6.63
C ASN A 175 5.90 14.11 -6.18
N PHE A 176 6.05 13.70 -4.92
CA PHE A 176 5.33 12.58 -4.31
C PHE A 176 3.91 12.97 -3.86
N SER A 177 3.63 14.26 -3.70
CA SER A 177 2.31 14.78 -3.33
C SER A 177 1.34 14.84 -4.52
N GLY A 178 1.88 14.81 -5.75
CA GLY A 178 1.11 14.90 -6.98
C GLY A 178 0.55 16.30 -7.27
N ASP A 179 1.03 17.34 -6.59
CA ASP A 179 0.48 18.72 -6.69
C ASP A 179 1.11 19.59 -7.80
N ALA A 180 1.94 18.94 -8.62
CA ALA A 180 2.72 19.47 -9.75
C ALA A 180 3.97 20.28 -9.37
N MET A 181 4.31 20.42 -8.09
CA MET A 181 5.53 21.04 -7.63
C MET A 181 6.36 20.06 -6.79
N VAL A 182 7.68 20.25 -6.80
CA VAL A 182 8.60 19.53 -5.90
C VAL A 182 8.96 20.48 -4.77
N ASP A 183 8.40 20.30 -3.58
CA ASP A 183 8.57 21.22 -2.47
C ASP A 183 8.66 20.55 -1.09
N GLY A 184 8.35 21.31 -0.03
CA GLY A 184 8.42 20.82 1.34
C GLY A 184 7.39 19.74 1.68
N LEU A 185 6.26 19.65 0.95
CA LEU A 185 5.28 18.59 1.11
C LEU A 185 5.87 17.25 0.67
N ASP A 186 6.59 17.22 -0.45
CA ASP A 186 7.23 16.00 -0.96
C ASP A 186 8.37 15.55 -0.06
N TYR A 187 9.14 16.50 0.49
CA TYR A 187 10.15 16.19 1.50
C TYR A 187 9.53 15.49 2.72
N VAL A 188 8.37 15.95 3.18
CA VAL A 188 7.68 15.31 4.31
C VAL A 188 7.28 13.88 3.95
N ILE A 189 6.77 13.63 2.74
CA ILE A 189 6.43 12.29 2.27
C ILE A 189 7.67 11.39 2.24
N TRP A 190 8.75 11.81 1.59
CA TRP A 190 10.01 11.06 1.58
C TRP A 190 10.53 10.79 2.99
N SER A 191 10.59 11.81 3.85
CA SER A 191 11.15 11.69 5.20
C SER A 191 10.37 10.75 6.11
N ASN A 192 9.05 10.66 5.92
CA ASN A 192 8.19 9.74 6.67
C ASN A 192 8.35 8.29 6.22
N ASN A 193 8.77 8.07 4.96
CA ASN A 193 8.96 6.76 4.37
C ASN A 193 10.44 6.34 4.29
N TYR A 194 11.38 7.18 4.72
CA TYR A 194 12.81 6.87 4.67
C TYR A 194 13.15 5.53 5.36
N GLY A 195 13.84 4.67 4.61
CA GLY A 195 14.17 3.30 5.02
C GLY A 195 13.12 2.26 4.59
N PHE A 196 12.06 2.64 3.88
CA PHE A 196 11.17 1.68 3.22
C PHE A 196 11.96 0.79 2.25
N GLY A 197 11.48 -0.44 2.05
CA GLY A 197 12.11 -1.43 1.16
C GLY A 197 13.32 -2.15 1.78
N TYR A 198 13.95 -1.57 2.80
CA TYR A 198 14.99 -2.26 3.55
C TYR A 198 14.40 -3.35 4.46
N PRO A 199 15.03 -4.52 4.56
CA PRO A 199 14.65 -5.50 5.56
C PRO A 199 14.77 -4.84 6.94
N VAL A 200 13.65 -4.77 7.66
CA VAL A 200 13.64 -4.25 9.04
C VAL A 200 14.67 -5.03 9.85
N SER A 201 15.80 -4.38 10.16
CA SER A 201 16.74 -4.96 11.10
C SER A 201 16.03 -4.97 12.45
N PRO A 202 15.81 -6.13 13.10
CA PRO A 202 15.10 -6.16 14.37
C PRO A 202 15.87 -5.33 15.38
N GLY A 203 15.38 -4.11 15.64
CA GLY A 203 15.90 -3.16 16.61
C GLY A 203 17.41 -3.24 16.79
N GLY A 204 18.19 -2.77 15.83
CA GLY A 204 19.59 -2.48 16.07
C GLY A 204 19.66 -1.60 17.32
N ALA A 205 20.15 -2.16 18.43
CA ALA A 205 20.17 -1.48 19.71
C ALA A 205 20.76 -0.09 19.47
N VAL A 206 19.94 0.95 19.66
CA VAL A 206 20.44 2.32 19.69
C VAL A 206 21.58 2.30 20.69
N PRO A 207 22.83 2.62 20.29
CA PRO A 207 23.93 2.63 21.23
C PRO A 207 23.50 3.49 22.40
N GLU A 208 23.39 2.88 23.59
CA GLU A 208 22.96 3.59 24.78
C GLU A 208 23.84 4.84 24.85
N PRO A 209 23.24 6.06 24.93
CA PRO A 209 24.06 7.26 24.99
C PRO A 209 25.03 7.08 26.14
N ALA A 210 26.29 7.49 25.95
CA ALA A 210 27.40 7.25 26.89
C ALA A 210 27.18 7.81 28.31
N CYS A 211 25.97 8.29 28.63
CA CYS A 211 25.40 8.58 29.93
C CYS A 211 25.81 7.59 31.02
N GLY A 212 25.77 6.27 30.75
CA GLY A 212 26.20 5.25 31.72
C GLY A 212 27.68 5.37 32.07
N VAL A 213 28.53 5.54 31.04
CA VAL A 213 29.98 5.73 31.20
C VAL A 213 30.28 7.07 31.88
N LEU A 214 29.60 8.15 31.50
CA LEU A 214 29.74 9.48 32.10
C LEU A 214 29.31 9.50 33.56
N LEU A 215 28.24 8.78 33.92
CA LEU A 215 27.78 8.65 35.30
C LEU A 215 28.81 7.90 36.15
N VAL A 216 29.35 6.79 35.65
CA VAL A 216 30.40 6.02 36.34
C VAL A 216 31.68 6.84 36.49
N LEU A 217 32.12 7.53 35.44
CA LEU A 217 33.28 8.42 35.50
C LEU A 217 33.04 9.60 36.47
N GLY A 218 31.84 10.16 36.49
CA GLY A 218 31.43 11.20 37.45
C GLY A 218 31.48 10.71 38.90
N ILE A 219 30.96 9.52 39.19
CA ILE A 219 31.00 8.90 40.52
C ILE A 219 32.45 8.63 40.95
N LEU A 220 33.30 8.12 40.04
CA LEU A 220 34.71 7.86 40.32
C LEU A 220 35.51 9.14 40.57
N ALA A 221 35.24 10.20 39.79
CA ALA A 221 35.85 11.52 39.99
C ALA A 221 35.44 12.14 41.34
N LEU A 222 34.18 12.00 41.75
CA LEU A 222 33.68 12.46 43.04
C LEU A 222 34.28 11.67 44.22
N ARG A 223 34.51 10.36 44.05
CA ARG A 223 35.18 9.52 45.07
C ARG A 223 36.65 9.86 45.25
N ARG A 224 37.38 10.16 44.17
CA ARG A 224 38.79 10.58 44.23
C ARG A 224 39.01 11.95 44.87
N ARG A 225 37.97 12.77 44.98
CA ARG A 225 38.03 14.11 45.57
C ARG A 225 37.74 14.12 47.08
N ARG A 226 37.32 12.98 47.64
CA ARG A 226 36.98 12.79 49.07
C ARG A 226 37.98 11.94 49.85
N ALA A 227 39.05 11.47 49.21
CA ALA A 227 40.22 10.84 49.84
C ALA A 227 41.38 11.83 49.85
#